data_AF-A0A1T3BNT0-F1
#
_entry.id   AF-A0A1T3BNT0-F1
#
_cell.length_a   1.000
_cell.length_b   1.000
_cell.length_c   1.000
_cell.angle_alpha   90.00
_cell.angle_beta   90.00
_cell.angle_gamma   90.00
#
_symmetry.space_group_name_H-M   'P 1'
#
loop_
_entity.id
_entity.type
_entity.pdbx_description
1 polymer ?
#
loop_
_entity_poly.entity_id
_entity_poly.type
_entity_poly.pdbx_seq_one_letter_code
_entity_poly.pdbx_strand_id
1 'polypeptide(L)' 'MKLAKPNALFTYCLPAHRGEEVVDTVIDGPNSVIFDEAANCLHTQKAILAWYLHDPFFSAQ' A
#
# COMPACT_ATOMS: atom_id res chain seq x y z
N MET A 1 11.69 4.21 -13.14
CA MET A 1 12.46 3.11 -12.50
C MET A 1 13.98 3.14 -12.78
N LYS A 2 14.46 3.43 -14.01
CA LYS A 2 15.92 3.36 -14.35
C LYS A 2 16.86 4.25 -13.50
N LEU A 3 16.39 5.40 -13.02
CA LEU A 3 17.18 6.32 -12.19
C LEU A 3 17.06 6.03 -10.68
N ALA A 4 16.14 5.14 -10.28
CA ALA A 4 15.97 4.76 -8.88
C ALA A 4 17.04 3.74 -8.47
N LYS A 5 17.13 3.45 -7.17
CA LYS A 5 17.99 2.36 -6.68
C LYS A 5 17.64 1.04 -7.38
N PRO A 6 18.60 0.11 -7.58
CA PRO A 6 18.35 -1.15 -8.27
C PRO A 6 17.19 -1.98 -7.71
N ASN A 7 16.92 -1.86 -6.41
CA ASN A 7 15.87 -2.55 -5.67
C ASN A 7 14.67 -1.64 -5.32
N ALA A 8 14.50 -0.52 -6.02
CA ALA A 8 13.36 0.36 -5.77
C ALA A 8 12.05 -0.34 -6.16
N LEU A 9 11.09 -0.29 -5.24
CA LEU A 9 9.72 -0.75 -5.45
C LEU A 9 8.85 0.39 -5.97
N PHE A 10 7.86 0.05 -6.79
CA PHE A 10 6.83 0.97 -7.24
C PHE A 10 5.55 0.72 -6.43
N THR A 11 5.07 1.79 -5.79
CA THR A 11 3.85 1.84 -4.97
C THR A 11 2.94 2.93 -5.52
N TYR A 12 1.63 2.72 -5.44
CA TYR A 12 0.62 3.69 -5.87
C TYR A 12 -0.73 3.33 -5.26
N CYS A 13 -1.36 4.30 -4.58
CA CYS A 13 -2.71 4.13 -4.06
C CYS A 13 -3.71 4.14 -5.22
N LEU A 14 -4.49 3.07 -5.34
CA LEU A 14 -5.47 2.91 -6.43
C LEU A 14 -6.71 3.82 -6.23
N PRO A 15 -7.41 4.19 -7.32
CA PRO A 15 -7.18 3.79 -8.72
C PRO A 15 -6.06 4.56 -9.42
N ALA A 16 -5.45 3.94 -10.45
CA ALA A 16 -4.44 4.55 -11.31
C ALA A 16 -4.94 4.69 -12.75
N HIS A 17 -4.65 5.82 -13.40
CA HIS A 17 -4.84 6.04 -14.84
C HIS A 17 -3.56 5.68 -15.60
N ARG A 18 -3.68 4.64 -16.42
CA ARG A 18 -2.57 4.12 -17.22
C ARG A 18 -2.32 5.02 -18.43
N GLY A 19 -1.05 5.27 -18.71
CA GLY A 19 -0.61 6.19 -19.77
C GLY A 19 -0.57 7.67 -19.36
N GLU A 20 -1.05 8.00 -18.16
CA GLU A 20 -0.99 9.36 -17.60
C GLU A 20 0.06 9.43 -16.48
N GLU A 21 -0.29 9.08 -15.24
CA GLU A 21 0.67 9.08 -14.13
C GLU A 21 1.64 7.90 -14.15
N VAL A 22 1.27 6.80 -14.80
CA VAL A 22 2.04 5.56 -14.81
C VAL A 22 1.85 4.81 -16.12
N VAL A 23 2.94 4.24 -16.64
CA VAL A 23 2.92 3.37 -17.83
C VAL A 23 2.76 1.91 -17.44
N ASP A 24 2.15 1.11 -18.31
CA ASP A 24 1.88 -0.32 -18.06
C ASP A 24 3.12 -1.12 -17.63
N THR A 25 4.26 -0.84 -18.28
CA THR A 25 5.54 -1.50 -17.98
C THR A 25 6.07 -1.26 -16.56
N VAL A 26 5.59 -0.22 -15.87
CA VAL A 26 5.95 0.08 -14.48
C VAL A 26 4.93 -0.52 -13.51
N ILE A 27 3.63 -0.28 -13.73
CA ILE A 27 2.57 -0.74 -12.82
C ILE A 27 2.38 -2.27 -12.84
N ASP A 28 2.62 -2.93 -13.97
CA ASP A 28 2.58 -4.40 -14.09
C ASP A 28 4.00 -5.01 -14.11
N GLY A 29 5.02 -4.18 -13.89
CA GLY A 29 6.42 -4.58 -13.90
C GLY A 29 6.82 -5.37 -12.64
N PRO A 30 7.99 -6.04 -12.67
CA PRO A 30 8.44 -6.91 -11.57
C PRO A 30 8.73 -6.18 -10.24
N ASN A 31 8.89 -4.86 -10.29
CA ASN A 31 9.14 -4.05 -9.09
C ASN A 31 7.86 -3.41 -8.53
N SER A 32 6.71 -3.66 -9.16
CA SER A 32 5.43 -3.14 -8.70
C SER A 32 4.90 -3.97 -7.54
N VAL A 33 4.51 -3.30 -6.46
CA VAL A 33 3.91 -3.92 -5.28
C VAL A 33 2.53 -3.33 -4.97
N ILE A 34 1.87 -2.74 -5.97
CA ILE A 34 0.59 -2.02 -5.80
C ILE A 34 -0.53 -2.91 -5.24
N PHE A 35 -0.52 -4.21 -5.57
CA PHE A 35 -1.53 -5.15 -5.07
C PHE A 35 -1.24 -5.58 -3.64
N ASP A 36 0.03 -5.73 -3.27
CA ASP A 36 0.43 -5.98 -1.88
C ASP A 36 0.13 -4.75 -1.01
N GLU A 37 0.39 -3.54 -1.51
CA GLU A 37 0.00 -2.27 -0.88
C GLU A 37 -1.51 -2.20 -0.65
N ALA A 38 -2.31 -2.50 -1.68
CA ALA A 38 -3.77 -2.53 -1.58
C ALA A 38 -4.27 -3.60 -0.60
N ALA A 39 -3.68 -4.80 -0.59
CA ALA A 39 -4.02 -5.85 0.37
C ALA A 39 -3.66 -5.43 1.81
N ASN A 40 -2.55 -4.73 2.00
CA ASN A 40 -2.12 -4.22 3.30
C ASN A 40 -3.07 -3.17 3.87
N CYS A 41 -3.92 -2.52 3.07
CA CYS A 41 -5.00 -1.67 3.59
C CYS A 41 -5.92 -2.45 4.54
N LEU A 42 -6.35 -3.67 4.17
CA LEU A 42 -7.20 -4.51 5.01
C LEU A 42 -6.49 -4.90 6.31
N HIS A 43 -5.23 -5.34 6.21
CA HIS A 43 -4.47 -5.77 7.38
C HIS A 43 -4.24 -4.61 8.35
N THR A 44 -3.89 -3.44 7.82
CA THR A 44 -3.69 -2.21 8.60
C THR A 44 -4.97 -1.79 9.29
N GLN A 45 -6.09 -1.74 8.57
CA GLN A 45 -7.39 -1.37 9.14
C GLN A 45 -7.84 -2.35 10.22
N LYS A 46 -7.66 -3.66 10.01
CA LYS A 46 -7.95 -4.69 11.03
C LYS A 46 -7.11 -4.48 12.29
N ALA A 47 -5.81 -4.21 12.14
CA ALA A 47 -4.92 -3.98 13.27
C ALA A 47 -5.33 -2.72 14.05
N ILE A 48 -5.67 -1.63 13.35
CA ILE A 48 -6.15 -0.40 13.97
C ILE A 48 -7.44 -0.64 14.75
N LEU A 49 -8.43 -1.33 14.15
CA LEU A 49 -9.68 -1.65 14.82
C LEU A 49 -9.48 -2.56 16.03
N ALA A 50 -8.62 -3.59 15.90
CA ALA A 50 -8.31 -4.49 17.00
C ALA A 50 -7.62 -3.74 18.15
N TRP A 51 -6.67 -2.86 17.85
CA TRP A 51 -6.03 -2.00 18.84
C TRP A 51 -7.07 -1.09 19.52
N TYR A 52 -7.90 -0.39 18.75
CA TYR A 52 -8.86 0.56 19.33
C TYR A 52 -9.97 -0.12 20.16
N LEU A 53 -10.49 -1.27 19.72
CA LEU A 53 -11.62 -1.95 20.37
C LEU A 53 -11.21 -2.91 21.51
N HIS A 54 -9.96 -3.37 21.54
CA HIS A 54 -9.48 -4.31 22.57
C HIS A 54 -8.42 -3.74 23.51
N ASP A 55 -7.93 -2.51 23.31
CA ASP A 55 -7.01 -1.89 24.25
C ASP A 55 -7.75 -1.39 25.51
N PRO A 56 -7.45 -1.94 26.71
CA PRO A 56 -8.09 -1.51 27.95
C PRO A 56 -7.81 -0.04 28.31
N PHE A 57 -6.79 0.58 27.71
CA PHE A 57 -6.40 1.97 27.99
C PHE A 57 -7.50 2.98 27.64
N PHE A 58 -8.36 2.70 26.66
CA PHE A 58 -9.47 3.60 26.29
C PHE A 58 -10.80 3.30 27.01
N SER A 59 -10.93 2.12 27.63
CA SER A 59 -12.15 1.75 28.38
C SER A 59 -12.22 2.31 29.80
N ALA A 60 -11.14 2.93 30.28
CA ALA A 60 -11.00 3.45 31.65
C ALA A 60 -11.00 4.99 31.73
N GLN A 61 -11.38 5.69 30.66
CA GLN A 61 -11.52 7.15 30.62
C GLN A 61 -12.95 7.54 30.26
#